data_AF-A0AAW9K836-F1
#
_entry.id   AF-A0AAW9K836-F1
#
_cell.length_a   1.000
_cell.length_b   1.000
_cell.length_c   1.000
_cell.angle_alpha   90.00
_cell.angle_beta   90.00
_cell.angle_gamma   90.00
#
_symmetry.space_group_name_H-M   'P 1'
#
loop_
_entity.id
_entity.type
_entity.pdbx_description
1 polymer ?
#
loop_
_entity_poly.entity_id
_entity_poly.type
_entity_poly.pdbx_seq_one_letter_code
_entity_poly.pdbx_strand_id
1 'polypeptide(L)'
;LSPYQQWKYSNSVHHATSGNLDKRGIGDIWVLTTDEYAAATPWRRLMYRLYRHPIVMVGLGPIGIFLIVYRFNRKGAKRKERINTYVTNISIVALYSLLIWLVGWQAFLLIQGPIFLVSGMLGIWLFYVQHQFED
;
A
#
# COMPACT_ATOMS: atom_id res chain seq x y z
N LEU A 1 4.63 2.41 -10.05
CA LEU A 1 3.25 1.94 -9.82
C LEU A 1 2.40 2.92 -8.99
N SER A 2 2.97 3.95 -8.35
CA SER A 2 2.23 4.85 -7.46
C SER A 2 1.72 6.13 -8.15
N PRO A 3 0.41 6.45 -8.07
CA PRO A 3 -0.11 7.74 -8.51
C PRO A 3 0.35 8.83 -7.54
N TYR A 4 1.22 9.72 -8.03
CA TYR A 4 1.91 10.71 -7.21
C TYR A 4 0.98 11.62 -6.39
N GLN A 5 -0.14 12.08 -6.93
CA GLN A 5 -1.03 13.01 -6.22
C GLN A 5 -1.74 12.32 -5.04
N GLN A 6 -2.19 11.08 -5.23
CA GLN A 6 -2.82 10.30 -4.16
C GLN A 6 -1.80 9.95 -3.09
N TRP A 7 -0.62 9.45 -3.49
CA TRP A 7 0.47 9.14 -2.57
C TRP A 7 0.91 10.38 -1.79
N LYS A 8 1.11 11.52 -2.45
CA LYS A 8 1.49 12.78 -1.81
C LYS A 8 0.46 13.18 -0.76
N TYR A 9 -0.83 13.11 -1.08
CA TYR A 9 -1.89 13.43 -0.12
C TYR A 9 -1.84 12.49 1.09
N SER A 10 -1.84 11.17 0.87
CA SER A 10 -1.83 10.20 1.98
C SER A 10 -0.57 10.34 2.83
N ASN A 11 0.58 10.58 2.21
CA ASN A 11 1.85 10.79 2.89
C ASN A 11 1.85 12.07 3.74
N SER A 12 1.31 13.17 3.22
CA SER A 12 1.19 14.42 3.99
C SER A 12 0.25 14.28 5.18
N VAL A 13 -0.88 13.57 5.02
CA VAL A 13 -1.79 13.30 6.15
C VAL A 13 -1.09 12.41 7.17
N HIS A 14 -0.50 11.30 6.72
CA HIS A 14 0.25 10.37 7.55
C HIS A 14 1.31 11.09 8.40
N HIS A 15 2.19 11.90 7.80
CA HIS A 15 3.20 12.63 8.60
C HIS A 15 2.62 13.69 9.53
N ALA A 16 1.42 14.22 9.25
CA ALA A 16 0.75 15.17 10.14
C ALA A 16 0.05 14.48 11.32
N THR A 17 -0.26 13.18 11.22
CA THR A 17 -1.00 12.40 12.23
C THR A 17 -0.21 11.21 12.77
N SER A 18 1.02 10.99 12.32
CA SER A 18 1.85 9.87 12.74
C SER A 18 2.08 9.92 14.25
N GLY A 19 1.96 8.76 14.90
CA GLY A 19 2.02 8.65 16.37
C GLY A 19 0.78 9.15 17.11
N ASN A 20 -0.28 9.60 16.42
CA ASN A 20 -1.53 10.05 17.04
C ASN A 20 -2.66 9.02 16.83
N LEU A 21 -2.94 8.24 17.87
CA LEU A 21 -3.94 7.16 17.83
C LEU A 21 -5.37 7.67 17.55
N ASP A 22 -5.70 8.91 17.90
CA ASP A 22 -7.03 9.51 17.68
C ASP A 22 -7.24 9.95 16.22
N LYS A 23 -6.15 10.15 15.48
CA LYS A 23 -6.17 10.64 14.08
C LYS A 23 -5.65 9.63 13.07
N ARG A 24 -5.54 8.35 13.46
CA ARG A 24 -5.04 7.26 12.60
C ARG A 24 -5.98 6.92 11.44
N GLY A 25 -5.42 6.36 10.38
CA GLY A 25 -6.12 5.59 9.34
C GLY A 25 -5.75 5.91 7.89
N ILE A 26 -5.20 7.10 7.60
CA ILE A 26 -4.79 7.45 6.23
C ILE A 26 -3.27 7.34 6.14
N GLY A 27 -2.79 6.36 5.38
CA GLY A 27 -1.36 6.13 5.20
C GLY A 27 -0.68 5.47 6.40
N ASP A 28 -1.44 5.09 7.44
CA ASP A 28 -0.94 4.40 8.62
C ASP A 28 -1.07 2.88 8.50
N ILE A 29 -0.30 2.18 9.31
CA ILE A 29 -0.49 0.75 9.57
C ILE A 29 -1.65 0.60 10.56
N TRP A 30 -2.54 -0.37 10.31
CA TRP A 30 -3.65 -0.62 11.23
C TRP A 30 -3.11 -1.19 12.55
N VAL A 31 -3.28 -0.41 13.62
CA VAL A 31 -2.88 -0.73 14.99
C VAL A 31 -4.10 -0.61 15.90
N LEU A 32 -4.25 -1.58 16.80
CA LEU A 32 -5.22 -1.53 17.89
C LEU A 32 -4.49 -1.33 19.21
N THR A 33 -5.04 -0.54 20.12
CA THR A 33 -4.58 -0.50 21.52
C THR A 33 -4.91 -1.82 22.22
N THR A 34 -4.30 -2.06 23.39
CA THR A 34 -4.63 -3.22 24.22
C THR A 34 -6.12 -3.27 24.58
N ASP A 35 -6.69 -2.12 24.95
CA ASP A 35 -8.11 -1.99 25.30
C ASP A 35 -9.02 -2.21 24.09
N GLU A 36 -8.65 -1.67 22.93
CA GLU A 36 -9.39 -1.89 21.68
C GLU A 36 -9.35 -3.36 21.25
N TYR A 37 -8.21 -4.02 21.43
CA TYR A 37 -8.07 -5.44 21.15
C TYR A 37 -8.87 -6.28 22.15
N ALA A 38 -8.87 -5.92 23.44
CA ALA A 38 -9.64 -6.56 24.49
C ALA A 38 -11.16 -6.39 24.27
N ALA A 39 -11.60 -5.24 23.78
CA ALA A 39 -13.01 -5.01 23.44
C ALA A 39 -13.43 -5.59 22.07
N ALA A 40 -12.48 -5.99 21.22
CA ALA A 40 -12.78 -6.47 19.87
C ALA A 40 -13.44 -7.86 19.85
N THR A 41 -14.35 -8.07 18.89
CA THR A 41 -14.96 -9.37 18.62
C THR A 41 -13.91 -10.42 18.20
N PRO A 42 -14.17 -11.73 18.39
CA PRO A 42 -13.23 -12.78 17.98
C PRO A 42 -12.81 -12.69 16.51
N TRP A 43 -13.76 -12.34 15.62
CA TRP A 43 -13.48 -12.14 14.20
C TRP A 43 -12.55 -10.96 13.95
N ARG A 44 -12.79 -9.81 14.60
CA ARG A 44 -11.92 -8.62 14.46
C ARG A 44 -10.50 -8.90 14.97
N ARG A 45 -10.37 -9.66 16.07
CA ARG A 45 -9.07 -10.11 16.58
C ARG A 45 -8.35 -11.03 15.60
N LEU A 46 -9.07 -11.96 14.96
CA LEU A 46 -8.51 -12.84 13.93
C LEU A 46 -8.02 -12.04 12.72
N MET A 47 -8.84 -11.14 12.18
CA MET A 47 -8.47 -10.27 11.06
C MET A 47 -7.27 -9.39 11.40
N TYR A 48 -7.22 -8.85 12.61
CA TYR A 48 -6.06 -8.08 13.08
C TYR A 48 -4.78 -8.94 13.12
N ARG A 49 -4.85 -10.17 13.65
CA ARG A 49 -3.71 -11.10 13.66
C ARG A 49 -3.25 -11.47 12.24
N LEU A 50 -4.18 -11.74 11.32
CA LEU A 50 -3.84 -12.01 9.93
C LEU A 50 -3.20 -10.79 9.28
N TYR A 51 -3.77 -9.60 9.45
CA TYR A 51 -3.19 -8.36 8.95
C TYR A 51 -1.78 -8.12 9.49
N ARG A 52 -1.54 -8.36 10.79
CA ARG A 52 -0.23 -8.18 11.44
C ARG A 52 0.75 -9.34 11.20
N HIS A 53 0.32 -10.44 10.56
CA HIS A 53 1.21 -11.55 10.26
C HIS A 53 2.23 -11.15 9.17
N PRO A 54 3.54 -11.36 9.35
CA PRO A 54 4.57 -10.87 8.42
C PRO A 54 4.36 -11.29 6.96
N ILE A 55 3.97 -12.55 6.72
CA ILE A 55 3.69 -13.04 5.35
C ILE A 55 2.56 -12.25 4.69
N VAL A 56 1.52 -11.88 5.44
CA VAL A 56 0.39 -11.13 4.90
C VAL A 56 0.78 -9.66 4.72
N MET A 57 1.29 -9.03 5.77
CA MET A 57 1.64 -7.61 5.74
C MET A 57 2.75 -7.31 4.74
N VAL A 58 3.88 -8.00 4.84
CA VAL A 58 5.07 -7.73 4.02
C VAL A 58 4.93 -8.41 2.66
N GLY A 59 4.45 -9.66 2.62
CA GLY A 59 4.34 -10.43 1.37
C GLY A 59 3.17 -10.01 0.48
N LEU A 60 1.95 -9.89 1.04
CA LEU A 60 0.75 -9.55 0.26
C LEU A 60 0.46 -8.05 0.23
N GLY A 61 0.96 -7.29 1.20
CA GLY A 61 0.77 -5.83 1.27
C GLY A 61 1.13 -5.10 -0.03
N PRO A 62 2.24 -5.41 -0.74
CA PRO A 62 2.59 -4.70 -1.96
C PRO A 62 1.55 -4.92 -3.06
N ILE A 63 1.01 -6.14 -3.17
CA ILE A 63 -0.07 -6.46 -4.10
C ILE A 63 -1.30 -5.61 -3.77
N GLY A 64 -1.71 -5.59 -2.50
CA GLY A 64 -2.85 -4.80 -2.05
C GLY A 64 -2.68 -3.31 -2.34
N ILE A 65 -1.52 -2.72 -2.03
CA ILE A 65 -1.30 -1.28 -2.20
C ILE A 65 -1.13 -0.90 -3.67
N PHE A 66 -0.16 -1.51 -4.37
CA PHE A 66 0.25 -1.04 -5.69
C PHE A 66 -0.65 -1.56 -6.82
N LEU A 67 -1.14 -2.80 -6.71
CA LEU A 67 -1.94 -3.43 -7.76
C LEU A 67 -3.44 -3.27 -7.53
N ILE A 68 -3.89 -2.87 -6.34
CA ILE A 68 -5.32 -2.64 -6.04
C ILE A 68 -5.56 -1.20 -5.64
N VAL A 69 -5.14 -0.77 -4.44
CA VAL A 69 -5.50 0.54 -3.87
C VAL A 69 -5.09 1.70 -4.78
N TYR A 70 -3.86 1.70 -5.27
CA TYR A 70 -3.32 2.72 -6.16
C TYR A 70 -3.86 2.68 -7.58
N ARG A 71 -4.73 1.73 -7.93
CA ARG A 71 -5.43 1.72 -9.23
C ARG A 71 -6.72 2.54 -9.18
N PHE A 72 -7.23 2.84 -7.98
CA PHE A 72 -8.49 3.54 -7.79
C PHE A 72 -8.31 4.84 -7.01
N ASN A 73 -9.13 5.82 -7.34
CA ASN A 73 -9.16 7.08 -6.61
C ASN A 73 -9.78 6.86 -5.22
N ARG A 74 -9.13 7.40 -4.19
CA ARG A 74 -9.73 7.47 -2.85
C ARG A 74 -11.02 8.30 -2.86
N LYS A 75 -11.86 8.09 -1.86
CA LYS A 75 -13.05 8.91 -1.62
C LYS A 75 -12.64 10.38 -1.43
N GLY A 76 -13.31 11.29 -2.14
CA GLY A 76 -13.04 12.74 -2.06
C GLY A 76 -11.82 13.23 -2.86
N ALA A 77 -11.24 12.41 -3.74
CA ALA A 77 -10.14 12.83 -4.61
C ALA A 77 -10.52 14.01 -5.53
N LYS A 78 -9.72 15.08 -5.50
CA LYS A 78 -9.93 16.27 -6.38
C LYS A 78 -9.58 15.93 -7.83
N ARG A 79 -10.07 16.73 -8.79
CA ARG A 79 -9.85 16.52 -10.23
C ARG A 79 -8.38 16.25 -10.60
N LYS A 80 -7.44 17.00 -10.04
CA LYS A 80 -5.99 16.83 -10.27
C LYS A 80 -5.49 15.44 -9.85
N GLU A 81 -5.94 14.95 -8.71
CA GLU A 81 -5.61 13.61 -8.21
C GLU A 81 -6.25 12.53 -9.10
N ARG A 82 -7.52 12.70 -9.46
CA ARG A 82 -8.24 11.76 -10.34
C ARG A 82 -7.57 11.58 -11.69
N ILE A 83 -7.21 12.68 -12.33
CA ILE A 83 -6.50 12.66 -13.62
C ILE A 83 -5.13 12.00 -13.46
N ASN A 84 -4.40 12.33 -12.39
CA ASN A 84 -3.10 11.70 -12.14
C ASN A 84 -3.21 10.18 -12.03
N THR A 85 -4.19 9.65 -11.30
CA THR A 85 -4.44 8.21 -11.20
C THR A 85 -4.71 7.57 -12.57
N TYR A 86 -5.59 8.16 -13.38
CA TYR A 86 -5.90 7.62 -14.71
C TYR A 86 -4.69 7.66 -15.65
N VAL A 87 -3.95 8.78 -15.67
CA VAL A 87 -2.73 8.89 -16.46
C VAL A 87 -1.71 7.84 -16.03
N THR A 88 -1.48 7.68 -14.72
CA THR A 88 -0.57 6.65 -14.19
C THR A 88 -1.02 5.23 -14.58
N ASN A 89 -2.31 4.92 -14.52
CA ASN A 89 -2.83 3.61 -14.94
C ASN A 89 -2.59 3.36 -16.43
N ILE A 90 -2.94 4.33 -17.29
CA ILE A 90 -2.74 4.23 -18.74
C ILE A 90 -1.25 4.09 -19.08
N SER A 91 -0.38 4.89 -18.46
CA SER A 91 1.07 4.80 -18.67
C SER A 91 1.63 3.43 -18.28
N ILE A 92 1.14 2.82 -17.20
CA ILE A 92 1.59 1.48 -16.78
C ILE A 92 1.14 0.42 -17.78
N VAL A 93 -0.11 0.47 -18.24
CA VAL A 93 -0.60 -0.47 -19.26
C VAL A 93 0.19 -0.31 -20.56
N ALA A 94 0.38 0.92 -21.04
CA ALA A 94 1.14 1.18 -22.26
C ALA A 94 2.60 0.69 -22.15
N LEU A 95 3.28 1.02 -21.05
CA LEU A 95 4.67 0.60 -20.83
C LEU A 95 4.80 -0.91 -20.71
N TYR A 96 3.96 -1.57 -19.91
CA TYR A 96 4.05 -3.01 -19.71
C TYR A 96 3.65 -3.79 -20.96
N SER A 97 2.63 -3.36 -21.71
CA SER A 97 2.30 -3.95 -23.01
C SER A 97 3.45 -3.83 -24.00
N LEU A 98 4.12 -2.67 -24.05
CA LEU A 98 5.30 -2.48 -24.90
C LEU A 98 6.46 -3.41 -24.49
N LEU A 99 6.76 -3.50 -23.19
CA LEU A 99 7.83 -4.37 -22.69
C LEU A 99 7.50 -5.85 -22.96
N ILE A 100 6.26 -6.28 -22.71
CA ILE A 100 5.81 -7.64 -23.01
C ILE A 100 5.93 -7.94 -24.51
N TRP A 101 5.58 -6.99 -25.38
CA TRP A 101 5.73 -7.15 -26.82
C TRP A 101 7.20 -7.26 -27.25
N LEU A 102 8.11 -6.49 -26.64
CA LEU A 102 9.53 -6.47 -26.97
C LEU A 102 10.29 -7.72 -26.50
N VAL A 103 10.04 -8.18 -25.28
CA VAL A 103 10.86 -9.25 -24.64
C VAL A 103 10.09 -10.55 -24.38
N GLY A 104 8.78 -10.57 -24.64
CA GLY A 104 7.91 -11.69 -24.30
C GLY A 104 7.41 -11.65 -22.86
N TRP A 105 6.21 -12.18 -22.64
CA TRP A 105 5.54 -12.13 -21.33
C TRP A 105 6.28 -12.96 -20.26
N GLN A 106 6.91 -14.08 -20.62
CA GLN A 106 7.66 -14.88 -19.65
C GLN A 106 8.87 -14.12 -19.10
N ALA A 107 9.69 -13.53 -19.98
CA ALA A 107 10.85 -12.75 -19.57
C ALA A 107 10.44 -11.52 -18.76
N PHE A 108 9.38 -10.83 -19.19
CA PHE A 108 8.81 -9.72 -18.43
C PHE A 108 8.42 -10.15 -17.01
N LEU A 109 7.69 -11.25 -16.83
CA LEU A 109 7.27 -11.70 -15.49
C LEU A 109 8.45 -12.15 -14.63
N LEU A 110 9.41 -12.86 -15.19
CA LEU A 110 10.61 -13.32 -14.47
C LEU A 110 11.50 -12.16 -14.00
N ILE A 111 11.44 -11.01 -14.68
CA ILE A 111 12.21 -9.81 -14.29
C ILE A 111 11.35 -8.90 -13.40
N GLN A 112 10.20 -8.46 -13.90
CA GLN A 112 9.35 -7.47 -13.25
C GLN A 112 8.69 -8.01 -11.98
N GLY A 113 8.33 -9.29 -11.94
CA GLY A 113 7.68 -9.94 -10.79
C GLY A 113 8.56 -9.89 -9.54
N PRO A 114 9.78 -10.44 -9.57
CA PRO A 114 10.71 -10.36 -8.44
C PRO A 114 11.06 -8.92 -8.05
N ILE A 115 11.31 -8.03 -9.02
CA ILE A 115 11.60 -6.61 -8.74
C ILE A 115 10.42 -5.99 -7.97
N PHE A 116 9.20 -6.23 -8.44
CA PHE A 116 7.99 -5.71 -7.82
C PHE A 116 7.82 -6.23 -6.38
N LEU A 117 7.93 -7.54 -6.19
CA LEU A 117 7.73 -8.16 -4.88
C LEU A 117 8.80 -7.71 -3.88
N VAL A 118 10.09 -7.82 -4.25
CA VAL A 118 11.20 -7.48 -3.33
C VAL A 118 11.19 -6.00 -2.98
N SER A 119 11.07 -5.10 -3.96
CA SER A 119 11.02 -3.65 -3.68
C SER A 119 9.79 -3.27 -2.86
N GLY A 120 8.65 -3.88 -3.13
CA GLY A 120 7.41 -3.69 -2.38
C GLY A 120 7.53 -4.16 -0.93
N MET A 121 8.05 -5.37 -0.71
CA MET A 121 8.30 -5.94 0.61
C MET A 121 9.21 -5.02 1.43
N LEU A 122 10.33 -4.57 0.86
CA LEU A 122 11.25 -3.65 1.52
C LEU A 122 10.59 -2.31 1.86
N GLY A 123 9.77 -1.76 0.96
CA GLY A 123 9.02 -0.53 1.23
C GLY A 123 8.04 -0.66 2.39
N ILE A 124 7.28 -1.75 2.46
CA ILE A 124 6.37 -2.00 3.59
C ILE A 124 7.12 -2.28 4.87
N TRP A 125 8.22 -3.02 4.81
CA TRP A 125 9.06 -3.28 5.96
C TRP A 125 9.62 -1.98 6.56
N LEU A 126 10.14 -1.06 5.73
CA LEU A 126 10.58 0.25 6.19
C LEU A 126 9.45 1.02 6.88
N PHE A 127 8.25 1.02 6.30
CA PHE A 127 7.06 1.62 6.93
C PHE A 127 6.75 0.97 8.27
N TYR A 128 6.79 -0.36 8.34
CA TYR A 128 6.54 -1.09 9.57
C TYR A 128 7.51 -0.71 10.68
N VAL A 129 8.81 -0.70 10.39
CA VAL A 129 9.84 -0.30 11.36
C VAL A 129 9.62 1.13 11.85
N GLN A 130 9.27 2.06 10.94
CA GLN A 130 8.99 3.46 11.29
C GLN A 130 7.77 3.64 12.20
N HIS A 131 6.86 2.66 12.27
CA HIS A 131 5.60 2.74 13.02
C HIS A 131 5.62 1.91 14.30
N GLN A 132 6.71 1.22 14.61
CA GLN A 132 6.90 0.57 15.88
C GLN A 132 7.84 1.41 16.73
N PHE A 133 7.25 2.10 17.71
CA PHE A 133 7.97 2.77 18.78
C PHE A 133 7.96 1.87 20.02
N GLU A 134 9.03 1.92 20.81
CA GLU A 134 9.19 1.05 21.99
C GLU A 134 8.43 1.55 23.23
N ASP A 135 7.80 2.73 23.17
CA ASP A 135 7.07 3.33 24.29
C ASP A 135 5.70 3.90 23.86
#